data_AF-A0A920PRJ7-F1
#
_entry.id   AF-A0A920PRJ7-F1
#
_cell.length_a   1.000
_cell.length_b   1.000
_cell.length_c   1.000
_cell.angle_alpha   90.00
_cell.angle_beta   90.00
_cell.angle_gamma   90.00
#
_symmetry.space_group_name_H-M   'P 1'
#
loop_
_entity.id
_entity.type
_entity.pdbx_description
1 polymer ?
#
loop_
_entity_poly.entity_id
_entity_poly.type
_entity_poly.pdbx_seq_one_letter_code
_entity_poly.pdbx_strand_id
1 'polypeptide(L)' 'MFPQSVFPDSAEVDSQGQLILGGCKASDLAEEYGTPIYVLDEKTLGLAAAAS' A
#
# COMPACT_ATOMS: atom_id res chain seq x y z
N MET A 1 -15.68 0.91 7.86
CA MET A 1 -14.99 0.59 6.59
C MET A 1 -14.26 1.85 6.15
N PHE A 2 -12.95 1.78 5.89
CA PHE A 2 -12.18 2.94 5.47
C PHE A 2 -12.49 3.27 3.99
N PRO A 3 -12.59 4.54 3.61
CA PRO A 3 -12.86 4.92 2.22
C PRO A 3 -11.68 4.54 1.32
N GLN A 4 -11.92 3.94 0.16
CA GLN A 4 -10.84 3.53 -0.74
C GLN A 4 -9.93 4.69 -1.18
N SER A 5 -10.44 5.92 -1.17
CA SER A 5 -9.68 7.13 -1.50
C SER A 5 -8.52 7.45 -0.55
N VAL A 6 -8.39 6.77 0.59
CA VAL A 6 -7.25 6.95 1.51
C VAL A 6 -6.14 5.93 1.31
N PHE A 7 -6.34 4.94 0.45
CA PHE A 7 -5.34 3.92 0.15
C PHE A 7 -4.65 4.17 -1.19
N PRO A 8 -3.43 3.63 -1.38
CA PRO A 8 -2.79 3.59 -2.69
C PRO A 8 -3.62 2.85 -3.74
N ASP A 9 -3.39 3.16 -5.02
CA ASP A 9 -4.14 2.60 -6.16
C ASP A 9 -3.99 1.07 -6.31
N SER A 10 -2.91 0.50 -5.79
CA SER A 10 -2.64 -0.95 -5.82
C SER A 10 -3.12 -1.69 -4.57
N ALA A 11 -3.68 -0.98 -3.59
CA ALA A 11 -4.03 -1.59 -2.31
C ALA A 11 -5.19 -2.56 -2.45
N GLU A 12 -5.02 -3.76 -1.91
CA GLU A 12 -6.04 -4.80 -1.90
C GLU A 12 -6.15 -5.45 -0.52
N VAL A 13 -7.26 -6.14 -0.29
CA VAL A 13 -7.46 -6.98 0.88
C VAL A 13 -7.54 -8.42 0.38
N ASP A 14 -6.63 -9.27 0.85
CA ASP A 14 -6.62 -10.67 0.44
C ASP A 14 -7.78 -11.47 1.04
N SER A 15 -7.89 -12.75 0.66
CA SER A 15 -8.93 -13.66 1.16
C SER A 15 -8.90 -13.90 2.68
N GLN A 16 -7.79 -13.57 3.34
CA GLN A 16 -7.61 -13.70 4.80
C GLN A 16 -7.86 -12.37 5.53
N GLY A 17 -8.21 -11.30 4.80
CA GLY A 17 -8.46 -9.99 5.39
C GLY A 17 -7.20 -9.17 5.64
N GLN A 18 -6.06 -9.54 5.05
CA GLN A 18 -4.80 -8.82 5.20
C GLN A 18 -4.67 -7.70 4.16
N LEU A 19 -4.12 -6.56 4.58
CA LEU A 19 -3.80 -5.46 3.68
C LEU A 19 -2.55 -5.80 2.86
N ILE A 20 -2.71 -5.75 1.54
CA ILE A 20 -1.62 -5.90 0.57
C ILE A 20 -1.35 -4.53 -0.06
N LEU A 21 -0.08 -4.15 -0.12
CA LEU A 21 0.42 -2.91 -0.71
C LEU A 21 1.44 -3.27 -1.78
N GLY A 22 1.18 -2.92 -3.05
CA GLY A 22 2.11 -3.22 -4.14
C GLY A 22 2.45 -4.70 -4.31
N GLY A 23 1.57 -5.61 -3.89
CA GLY A 23 1.79 -7.06 -3.87
C GLY A 23 2.44 -7.63 -2.59
N CYS A 24 2.79 -6.79 -1.62
CA CYS A 24 3.38 -7.21 -0.34
C CYS A 24 2.38 -7.07 0.81
N LYS A 25 2.37 -8.02 1.75
CA LYS A 25 1.56 -7.89 2.98
C LYS A 25 2.13 -6.79 3.86
N ALA A 26 1.27 -5.91 4.37
CA ALA A 26 1.69 -4.85 5.28
C ALA A 26 2.32 -5.38 6.59
N SER A 27 1.88 -6.56 7.06
CA SER A 27 2.47 -7.25 8.22
C SER A 27 3.92 -7.65 7.99
N ASP A 28 4.21 -8.18 6.80
CA ASP A 28 5.53 -8.72 6.47
C ASP A 28 6.54 -7.58 6.36
N LEU A 29 6.11 -6.44 5.77
CA LEU A 29 6.90 -5.20 5.75
C LEU A 29 7.19 -4.68 7.17
N ALA A 30 6.21 -4.73 8.07
CA ALA A 30 6.41 -4.28 9.45
C ALA A 30 7.35 -5.21 10.24
N GLU A 31 7.32 -6.52 9.97
CA GLU A 31 8.23 -7.50 10.58
C GLU A 31 9.67 -7.33 10.06
N GLU A 32 9.82 -7.14 8.75
CA GLU A 32 11.13 -7.05 8.09
C GLU A 32 11.85 -5.73 8.36
N TYR A 33 11.13 -4.61 8.31
CA TYR A 33 11.72 -3.27 8.37
C TYR A 33 11.44 -2.52 9.69
N GLY A 34 10.58 -3.07 10.55
CA GLY A 34 10.16 -2.46 11.79
C GLY A 34 9.15 -1.32 11.61
N THR A 35 8.77 -0.70 12.72
CA THR A 35 7.78 0.39 12.75
C THR A 35 8.31 1.61 13.51
N PRO A 36 8.04 2.85 13.05
CA PRO A 36 7.21 3.18 11.88
C PRO A 36 7.95 2.98 10.55
N ILE A 37 7.21 2.55 9.52
CA ILE A 37 7.67 2.47 8.13
C ILE A 37 6.72 3.25 7.21
N TYR A 38 7.29 3.95 6.24
CA TYR A 38 6.55 4.57 5.15
C TYR A 38 6.63 3.67 3.91
N VAL A 39 5.47 3.29 3.37
CA VAL A 39 5.36 2.52 2.13
C VAL A 39 4.83 3.44 1.05
N LEU A 40 5.61 3.58 -0.02
CA LEU A 40 5.23 4.37 -1.19
C LEU A 40 4.89 3.42 -2.33
N ASP A 41 3.72 3.60 -2.92
CA ASP A 41 3.29 2.80 -4.05
C ASP A 41 3.68 3.48 -5.37
N GLU A 42 4.48 2.79 -6.17
CA GLU A 42 4.99 3.33 -7.44
C GLU A 42 3.87 3.65 -8.41
N LYS A 43 2.82 2.83 -8.48
CA LYS A 43 1.70 3.07 -9.41
C LYS A 43 0.97 4.37 -9.07
N THR A 44 0.75 4.59 -7.78
CA THR A 44 0.15 5.81 -7.24
C THR A 44 1.05 7.03 -7.51
N LEU A 45 2.36 6.91 -7.30
CA LEU A 45 3.31 8.00 -7.54
C LEU A 45 3.59 8.29 -9.02
N GLY A 46 3.62 7.26 -9.87
CA GLY A 46 3.85 7.36 -11.30
C GLY A 46 2.69 8.06 -12.00
N LEU A 47 1.45 7.82 -11.55
CA LEU A 47 0.29 8.60 -11.98
C LEU A 47 0.39 10.07 -11.56
N ALA A 48 0.89 10.33 -10.35
CA ALA A 48 1.06 11.69 -9.83
C ALA A 48 2.18 12.48 -10.54
N ALA A 49 3.28 11.82 -10.93
CA ALA A 49 4.39 12.44 -11.66
C ALA A 49 4.06 12.75 -13.13
N ALA A 50 3.18 11.95 -13.76
CA ALA A 50 2.72 12.19 -15.14
C ALA A 50 1.62 13.26 -15.25
N ALA A 51 1.10 13.76 -14.11
CA ALA A 51 0.13 14.84 -14.05
C ALA A 51 0.77 16.24 -13.91
N SER A 52 2.10 16.35 -14.13
CA SER A 52 2.89 17.59 -14.05
C SER A 52 3.30 18.09 -15.43
#